data_AF-A0A973FPZ7-F1
#
_entry.id   AF-A0A973FPZ7-F1
#
_cell.length_a   1.000
_cell.length_b   1.000
_cell.length_c   1.000
_cell.angle_alpha   90.00
_cell.angle_beta   90.00
_cell.angle_gamma   90.00
#
_symmetry.space_group_name_H-M   'P 1'
#
loop_
_entity.id
_entity.type
_entity.pdbx_description
1 polymer ?
#
loop_
_entity_poly.entity_id
_entity_poly.type
_entity_poly.pdbx_seq_one_letter_code
_entity_poly.pdbx_strand_id
1 'polypeptide(L)'
;MQHRILIASVAVMAIIFLSGCDIINGRDVSVSDTISADMAAIGQISITDASISATEAKIAMIEGAHAISLTNTALIGAEEWGVMIYQRTSGGITGLIGSFTMSGGSLTAQNGPVFYVTNSTGVINLRGVSLSSASGTLLDTSAGNWGESDTNGGHAILTADHQALSGNVLVDASSTAAITLKNESSLYGAINTAHTAEEASLILDATSTWIVTGDSYLTVLSDSAGIDGSSMRNIIGNGHTVYYAAAANPDLAGATYTLSGGGTLTPAK
;
A
#
# COMPACT_ATOMS: atom_id res chain seq x y z
N MET A 1 -27.29 1.64 31.37
CA MET A 1 -26.44 2.84 31.52
C MET A 1 -25.23 2.64 30.62
N GLN A 2 -25.16 3.38 29.52
CA GLN A 2 -23.97 3.40 28.66
C GLN A 2 -22.91 4.25 29.37
N HIS A 3 -21.76 3.66 29.67
CA HIS A 3 -20.61 4.43 30.12
C HIS A 3 -19.94 5.06 28.91
N ARG A 4 -20.14 6.36 28.73
CA ARG A 4 -19.32 7.21 27.87
C ARG A 4 -18.04 7.54 28.63
N ILE A 5 -16.89 7.09 28.11
CA ILE A 5 -15.59 7.59 28.55
C ILE A 5 -15.16 8.62 27.50
N LEU A 6 -15.12 9.88 27.93
CA LEU A 6 -14.58 11.01 27.18
C LEU A 6 -13.18 11.26 27.73
N ILE A 7 -12.13 11.10 26.92
CA ILE A 7 -10.78 11.56 27.27
C ILE A 7 -10.31 12.47 26.15
N ALA A 8 -10.04 13.72 26.52
CA ALA A 8 -9.46 14.75 25.68
C ALA A 8 -7.97 14.95 26.05
N SER A 9 -7.19 15.40 25.06
CA SER A 9 -5.85 16.02 25.15
C SER A 9 -4.61 15.17 24.78
N VAL A 10 -4.14 15.40 23.54
CA VAL A 10 -2.75 15.60 23.05
C VAL A 10 -1.66 14.57 23.43
N ALA A 11 -1.42 13.61 22.53
CA ALA A 11 -0.11 13.15 22.04
C ALA A 11 -0.35 12.05 20.97
N VAL A 12 0.60 11.89 20.04
CA VAL A 12 0.61 10.99 18.87
C VAL A 12 0.07 9.59 19.19
N MET A 13 -0.99 9.18 18.48
CA MET A 13 -1.78 8.02 18.85
C MET A 13 -2.17 7.27 17.56
N ALA A 14 -1.72 6.02 17.41
CA ALA A 14 -2.25 5.08 16.43
C ALA A 14 -3.71 4.80 16.82
N ILE A 15 -4.62 5.60 16.30
CA ILE A 15 -6.04 5.53 16.61
C ILE A 15 -6.77 5.08 15.35
N ILE A 16 -7.38 3.90 15.40
CA ILE A 16 -8.67 3.68 14.72
C ILE A 16 -9.61 4.71 15.35
N PHE A 17 -10.03 5.76 14.62
CA PHE A 17 -10.85 6.84 15.18
C PHE A 17 -12.13 6.26 15.81
N LEU A 18 -12.13 6.12 17.14
CA LEU A 18 -13.26 5.60 17.91
C LEU A 18 -14.39 6.63 18.10
N SER A 19 -14.29 7.81 17.49
CA SER A 19 -15.44 8.70 17.33
C SER A 19 -16.26 8.26 16.12
N GLY A 20 -17.18 7.32 16.31
CA GLY A 20 -18.15 6.88 15.28
C GLY A 20 -17.90 5.50 14.66
N CYS A 21 -17.05 4.66 15.25
CA CYS A 21 -16.83 3.29 14.79
C CYS A 21 -17.67 2.30 15.61
N ASP A 22 -18.53 1.52 14.96
CA ASP A 22 -19.24 0.41 15.59
C ASP A 22 -18.37 -0.85 15.51
N ILE A 23 -17.88 -1.32 16.66
CA ILE A 23 -17.23 -2.64 16.78
C ILE A 23 -18.35 -3.67 16.93
N ILE A 24 -18.63 -4.42 15.86
CA ILE A 24 -19.64 -5.47 15.87
C ILE A 24 -18.93 -6.80 16.18
N ASN A 25 -18.95 -7.19 17.46
CA ASN A 25 -18.50 -8.47 18.06
C ASN A 25 -17.51 -9.33 17.24
N GLY A 26 -16.22 -9.19 17.55
CA GLY A 26 -15.19 -10.22 17.35
C GLY A 26 -14.68 -10.71 18.71
N ARG A 27 -14.33 -12.00 18.83
CA ARG A 27 -13.63 -12.51 20.02
C ARG A 27 -12.18 -12.02 19.92
N ASP A 28 -11.69 -11.37 20.97
CA ASP A 28 -10.31 -10.90 21.18
C ASP A 28 -9.90 -9.60 20.45
N VAL A 29 -10.31 -8.44 21.00
CA VAL A 29 -9.62 -7.16 20.78
C VAL A 29 -8.47 -7.06 21.80
N SER A 30 -7.25 -7.41 21.39
CA SER A 30 -6.05 -7.19 22.21
C SER A 30 -5.41 -5.85 21.84
N VAL A 31 -5.63 -4.82 22.66
CA VAL A 31 -4.79 -3.60 22.65
C VAL A 31 -3.72 -3.78 23.72
N SER A 32 -2.51 -4.15 23.31
CA SER A 32 -1.36 -4.19 24.21
C SER A 32 -0.67 -2.84 24.21
N ASP A 33 -1.13 -1.90 25.04
CA ASP A 33 -0.22 -0.90 25.62
C ASP A 33 -0.78 -0.30 26.91
N THR A 34 0.11 -0.20 27.90
CA THR A 34 -0.10 0.57 29.13
C THR A 34 0.25 2.02 28.81
N ILE A 35 -0.74 2.91 28.70
CA ILE A 35 -0.50 4.32 28.39
C ILE A 35 0.03 5.03 29.65
N SER A 36 1.31 5.42 29.64
CA SER A 36 1.86 6.44 30.55
C SER A 36 2.55 7.53 29.72
N ALA A 37 2.40 8.78 30.17
CA ALA A 37 2.50 9.99 29.35
C ALA A 37 3.91 10.40 28.87
N ASP A 38 4.95 9.58 29.03
CA ASP A 38 6.33 9.99 28.75
C ASP A 38 7.22 8.91 28.09
N MET A 39 6.65 7.92 27.38
CA MET A 39 7.48 6.94 26.68
C MET A 39 7.04 6.62 25.25
N ALA A 40 8.01 6.75 24.35
CA ALA A 40 8.07 6.29 22.97
C ALA A 40 7.97 4.74 22.87
N ALA A 41 6.82 4.18 23.22
CA ALA A 41 6.50 2.79 22.92
C ALA A 41 6.01 2.71 21.47
N ILE A 42 6.66 1.85 20.68
CA ILE A 42 6.23 1.46 19.34
C ILE A 42 4.88 0.75 19.50
N GLY A 43 3.78 1.47 19.39
CA GLY A 43 2.46 0.88 19.57
C GLY A 43 2.16 -0.09 18.43
N GLN A 44 1.94 -1.36 18.79
CA GLN A 44 1.49 -2.40 17.89
C GLN A 44 0.03 -2.73 18.21
N ILE A 45 -0.85 -2.61 17.21
CA ILE A 45 -2.25 -3.02 17.30
C ILE A 45 -2.40 -4.35 16.58
N SER A 46 -2.96 -5.35 17.26
CA SER A 46 -3.28 -6.65 16.66
C SER A 46 -4.76 -6.98 16.87
N ILE A 47 -5.46 -7.30 15.78
CA ILE A 47 -6.90 -7.63 15.81
C ILE A 47 -7.12 -8.91 15.02
N THR A 48 -7.91 -9.83 15.57
CA THR A 48 -8.28 -11.09 14.92
C THR A 48 -9.79 -11.27 14.93
N ASP A 49 -10.36 -11.88 13.88
CA ASP A 49 -11.76 -12.31 13.80
C ASP A 49 -12.77 -11.19 14.14
N ALA A 50 -12.57 -10.00 13.58
CA ALA A 50 -13.38 -8.82 13.86
C ALA A 50 -14.05 -8.23 12.60
N SER A 51 -15.12 -7.45 12.80
CA SER A 51 -15.70 -6.58 11.78
C SER A 51 -15.72 -5.15 12.30
N ILE A 52 -15.02 -4.28 11.58
CA ILE A 52 -14.79 -2.88 11.94
C ILE A 52 -15.28 -2.02 10.76
N SER A 53 -16.26 -1.17 11.03
CA SER A 53 -16.78 -0.22 10.05
C SER A 53 -16.65 1.20 10.60
N ALA A 54 -15.97 2.04 9.85
CA ALA A 54 -15.89 3.48 10.12
C ALA A 54 -16.82 4.17 9.14
N THR A 55 -18.01 4.57 9.60
CA THR A 55 -19.05 5.17 8.73
C THR A 55 -18.86 6.66 8.48
N GLU A 56 -18.06 7.33 9.31
CA GLU A 56 -17.79 8.78 9.25
C GLU A 56 -16.31 9.11 9.54
N ALA A 57 -15.39 8.14 9.40
CA ALA A 57 -14.00 8.32 9.79
C ALA A 57 -13.00 7.57 8.90
N LYS A 58 -11.74 8.04 8.93
CA LYS A 58 -10.56 7.30 8.44
C LYS A 58 -10.39 6.03 9.24
N ILE A 59 -10.25 4.89 8.57
CA ILE A 59 -10.37 3.60 9.27
C ILE A 59 -9.08 3.11 9.91
N ALA A 60 -7.92 3.36 9.29
CA ALA A 60 -6.63 3.07 9.90
C ALA A 60 -5.62 4.18 9.58
N MET A 61 -5.02 4.76 10.62
CA MET A 61 -3.95 5.73 10.51
C MET A 61 -2.75 5.27 11.32
N ILE A 62 -1.60 5.14 10.65
CA ILE A 62 -0.34 4.69 11.24
C ILE A 62 0.64 5.85 11.16
N GLU A 63 1.02 6.38 12.32
CA GLU A 63 1.95 7.49 12.41
C GLU A 63 3.34 7.00 12.83
N GLY A 64 4.40 7.38 12.13
CA GLY A 64 5.76 7.00 12.51
C GLY A 64 5.97 5.49 12.61
N ALA A 65 6.71 5.02 13.62
CA ALA A 65 7.15 3.63 13.72
C ALA A 65 6.07 2.64 14.21
N HIS A 66 4.78 3.02 14.17
CA HIS A 66 3.68 2.18 14.67
C HIS A 66 3.33 1.04 13.71
N ALA A 67 2.65 0.03 14.24
CA ALA A 67 2.27 -1.16 13.49
C ALA A 67 0.81 -1.55 13.71
N ILE A 68 0.12 -1.93 12.63
CA ILE A 68 -1.21 -2.56 12.68
C ILE A 68 -1.12 -3.94 12.03
N SER A 69 -1.63 -4.97 12.71
CA SER A 69 -1.70 -6.35 12.25
C SER A 69 -3.12 -6.88 12.36
N LEU A 70 -3.73 -7.27 11.24
CA LEU A 70 -5.11 -7.75 11.18
C LEU A 70 -5.14 -9.19 10.66
N THR A 71 -5.86 -10.07 11.34
CA THR A 71 -6.10 -11.45 10.88
C THR A 71 -7.59 -11.71 10.76
N ASN A 72 -8.03 -12.23 9.62
CA ASN A 72 -9.43 -12.58 9.37
C ASN A 72 -10.43 -11.48 9.81
N THR A 73 -10.09 -10.23 9.49
CA THR A 73 -10.84 -9.04 9.93
C THR A 73 -11.47 -8.35 8.73
N ALA A 74 -12.71 -7.91 8.85
CA ALA A 74 -13.37 -7.05 7.88
C ALA A 74 -13.20 -5.57 8.28
N LEU A 75 -12.65 -4.76 7.38
CA LEU A 75 -12.37 -3.34 7.57
C LEU A 75 -13.06 -2.53 6.46
N ILE A 76 -13.99 -1.64 6.80
CA ILE A 76 -14.69 -0.77 5.83
C ILE A 76 -14.50 0.70 6.18
N GLY A 77 -13.65 1.40 5.43
CA GLY A 77 -13.40 2.83 5.61
C GLY A 77 -14.26 3.69 4.68
N ALA A 78 -15.02 4.62 5.28
CA ALA A 78 -15.92 5.52 4.56
C ALA A 78 -15.29 6.86 4.17
N GLU A 79 -14.05 7.16 4.58
CA GLU A 79 -13.39 8.44 4.28
C GLU A 79 -12.41 8.36 3.08
N GLU A 80 -11.57 9.39 2.96
CA GLU A 80 -10.65 9.65 1.85
C GLU A 80 -9.68 8.49 1.54
N TRP A 81 -9.31 7.66 2.52
CA TRP A 81 -8.40 6.53 2.33
C TRP A 81 -8.82 5.32 3.17
N GLY A 82 -8.46 4.10 2.73
CA GLY A 82 -8.54 2.91 3.56
C GLY A 82 -7.53 2.97 4.71
N VAL A 83 -6.25 2.83 4.38
CA VAL A 83 -5.15 2.88 5.35
C VAL A 83 -4.23 4.03 5.01
N MET A 84 -3.97 4.91 5.98
CA MET A 84 -2.98 5.97 5.84
C MET A 84 -1.74 5.64 6.68
N ILE A 85 -0.55 5.74 6.08
CA ILE A 85 0.73 5.65 6.77
C ILE A 85 1.47 6.97 6.59
N TYR A 86 1.82 7.63 7.69
CA TYR A 86 2.35 8.97 7.65
C TYR A 86 3.24 9.33 8.84
N GLN A 87 3.87 10.49 8.80
CA GLN A 87 4.55 11.08 9.96
C GLN A 87 4.10 12.53 10.11
N ARG A 88 3.76 12.98 11.32
CA ARG A 88 3.58 14.42 11.56
C ARG A 88 4.94 15.11 11.71
N THR A 89 5.07 16.31 11.15
CA THR A 89 6.21 17.20 11.37
C THR A 89 6.08 17.86 12.74
N SER A 90 7.00 17.55 13.66
CA SER A 90 7.53 18.50 14.68
C SER A 90 8.59 17.79 15.54
N GLY A 91 9.84 17.72 15.07
CA GLY A 91 10.93 17.21 15.93
C GLY A 91 12.20 16.66 15.26
N GLY A 92 12.29 16.63 13.93
CA GLY A 92 13.51 16.21 13.25
C GLY A 92 13.79 14.70 13.24
N ILE A 93 12.81 13.86 13.59
CA ILE A 93 12.91 12.41 13.41
C ILE A 93 12.41 12.07 12.01
N THR A 94 13.35 11.83 11.10
CA THR A 94 13.12 11.32 9.75
C THR A 94 13.32 9.80 9.72
N GLY A 95 12.72 9.12 8.76
CA GLY A 95 12.97 7.68 8.52
C GLY A 95 12.25 6.71 9.45
N LEU A 96 11.21 7.13 10.17
CA LEU A 96 10.34 6.19 10.88
C LEU A 96 9.47 5.40 9.90
N ILE A 97 9.37 4.09 10.15
CA ILE A 97 8.71 3.13 9.27
C ILE A 97 7.41 2.65 9.91
N GLY A 98 6.27 3.05 9.35
CA GLY A 98 4.97 2.52 9.74
C GLY A 98 4.71 1.18 9.06
N SER A 99 4.04 0.25 9.73
CA SER A 99 3.73 -1.06 9.13
C SER A 99 2.27 -1.47 9.23
N PHE A 100 1.72 -1.95 8.12
CA PHE A 100 0.40 -2.55 8.05
C PHE A 100 0.51 -3.98 7.54
N THR A 101 0.04 -4.94 8.32
CA THR A 101 0.01 -6.35 7.94
C THR A 101 -1.41 -6.87 8.01
N MET A 102 -1.88 -7.56 6.97
CA MET A 102 -3.20 -8.16 6.96
C MET A 102 -3.19 -9.55 6.31
N SER A 103 -3.79 -10.52 7.00
CA SER A 103 -3.93 -11.90 6.53
C SER A 103 -5.39 -12.34 6.61
N GLY A 104 -5.98 -12.70 5.47
CA GLY A 104 -7.41 -13.00 5.37
C GLY A 104 -8.32 -11.79 5.60
N GLY A 105 -9.63 -12.01 5.60
CA GLY A 105 -10.62 -10.96 5.78
C GLY A 105 -10.78 -10.03 4.57
N SER A 106 -11.19 -8.79 4.81
CA SER A 106 -11.47 -7.82 3.74
C SER A 106 -11.12 -6.39 4.12
N LEU A 107 -10.64 -5.60 3.18
CA LEU A 107 -10.40 -4.16 3.33
C LEU A 107 -11.11 -3.41 2.19
N THR A 108 -12.09 -2.59 2.55
CA THR A 108 -12.85 -1.76 1.62
C THR A 108 -12.57 -0.28 1.88
N ALA A 109 -12.02 0.42 0.88
CA ALA A 109 -11.92 1.87 0.84
C ALA A 109 -13.07 2.43 -0.03
N GLN A 110 -13.98 3.20 0.57
CA GLN A 110 -15.21 3.61 -0.13
C GLN A 110 -15.05 4.85 -1.01
N ASN A 111 -14.06 5.72 -0.77
CA ASN A 111 -13.93 6.97 -1.52
C ASN A 111 -12.56 7.19 -2.19
N GLY A 112 -11.46 6.71 -1.62
CA GLY A 112 -10.14 6.87 -2.22
C GLY A 112 -9.28 5.60 -2.17
N PRO A 113 -7.94 5.72 -2.26
CA PRO A 113 -7.05 4.57 -2.37
C PRO A 113 -7.17 3.61 -1.19
N VAL A 114 -6.85 2.34 -1.44
CA VAL A 114 -6.73 1.33 -0.37
C VAL A 114 -5.64 1.75 0.61
N PHE A 115 -4.48 2.16 0.09
CA PHE A 115 -3.34 2.63 0.87
C PHE A 115 -2.91 4.02 0.42
N TYR A 116 -2.70 4.91 1.38
CA TYR A 116 -2.08 6.21 1.18
C TYR A 116 -0.83 6.33 2.05
N VAL A 117 0.32 6.60 1.44
CA VAL A 117 1.59 6.81 2.16
C VAL A 117 2.10 8.21 1.87
N THR A 118 2.45 8.96 2.91
CA THR A 118 2.92 10.33 2.77
C THR A 118 3.85 10.72 3.91
N ASN A 119 4.90 11.50 3.62
CA ASN A 119 5.89 11.94 4.59
C ASN A 119 6.46 10.82 5.47
N SER A 120 6.58 9.59 4.94
CA SER A 120 6.97 8.41 5.72
C SER A 120 7.33 7.24 4.81
N THR A 121 7.97 6.23 5.39
CA THR A 121 8.08 4.91 4.76
C THR A 121 7.01 3.98 5.33
N GLY A 122 6.19 3.40 4.44
CA GLY A 122 5.14 2.45 4.80
C GLY A 122 5.46 1.04 4.32
N VAL A 123 5.51 0.08 5.25
CA VAL A 123 5.65 -1.36 4.94
C VAL A 123 4.28 -2.02 5.00
N ILE A 124 3.82 -2.55 3.87
CA ILE A 124 2.49 -3.14 3.71
C ILE A 124 2.65 -4.62 3.34
N ASN A 125 2.11 -5.52 4.14
CA ASN A 125 2.18 -6.97 3.91
C ASN A 125 0.77 -7.56 3.83
N LEU A 126 0.43 -8.21 2.73
CA LEU A 126 -0.91 -8.72 2.47
C LEU A 126 -0.88 -10.20 2.05
N ARG A 127 -1.81 -10.98 2.62
CA ARG A 127 -2.02 -12.39 2.27
C ARG A 127 -3.50 -12.75 2.29
N GLY A 128 -4.05 -13.20 1.15
CA GLY A 128 -5.43 -13.67 1.07
C GLY A 128 -6.50 -12.66 1.50
N VAL A 129 -6.25 -11.36 1.38
CA VAL A 129 -7.18 -10.29 1.77
C VAL A 129 -8.08 -9.92 0.60
N SER A 130 -9.38 -9.81 0.83
CA SER A 130 -10.31 -9.25 -0.17
C SER A 130 -10.23 -7.72 -0.18
N LEU A 131 -9.59 -7.14 -1.19
CA LEU A 131 -9.49 -5.68 -1.34
C LEU A 131 -10.59 -5.11 -2.23
N SER A 132 -11.11 -3.94 -1.87
CA SER A 132 -12.01 -3.16 -2.72
C SER A 132 -11.71 -1.67 -2.57
N SER A 133 -11.64 -0.95 -3.69
CA SER A 133 -11.53 0.51 -3.72
C SER A 133 -12.47 1.07 -4.77
N ALA A 134 -13.35 1.98 -4.37
CA ALA A 134 -14.25 2.64 -5.31
C ALA A 134 -13.53 3.62 -6.24
N SER A 135 -12.38 4.15 -5.82
CA SER A 135 -11.59 5.07 -6.66
C SER A 135 -10.83 4.34 -7.78
N GLY A 136 -10.71 3.02 -7.70
CA GLY A 136 -9.85 2.24 -8.60
C GLY A 136 -8.35 2.42 -8.31
N THR A 137 -7.99 3.07 -7.19
CA THR A 137 -6.59 3.21 -6.76
C THR A 137 -6.29 2.21 -5.65
N LEU A 138 -5.23 1.43 -5.85
CA LEU A 138 -4.69 0.52 -4.84
C LEU A 138 -3.79 1.30 -3.87
N LEU A 139 -2.79 1.98 -4.42
CA LEU A 139 -1.74 2.63 -3.66
C LEU A 139 -1.52 4.04 -4.21
N ASP A 140 -1.52 5.02 -3.31
CA ASP A 140 -1.11 6.38 -3.58
C ASP A 140 0.09 6.72 -2.68
N THR A 141 1.24 6.99 -3.29
CA THR A 141 2.41 7.54 -2.59
C THR A 141 2.70 8.93 -3.12
N SER A 142 2.46 9.92 -2.26
CA SER A 142 2.59 11.32 -2.65
C SER A 142 2.88 12.23 -1.45
N ALA A 143 3.46 13.39 -1.76
CA ALA A 143 3.57 14.52 -0.85
C ALA A 143 2.18 15.01 -0.45
N GLY A 144 1.93 15.02 0.85
CA GLY A 144 0.68 15.47 1.45
C GLY A 144 0.85 16.79 2.21
N ASN A 145 -0.08 17.05 3.14
CA ASN A 145 -0.02 18.24 4.01
C ASN A 145 0.81 18.00 5.30
N TRP A 146 1.62 16.94 5.32
CA TRP A 146 2.52 16.59 6.42
C TRP A 146 3.96 16.67 5.94
N GLY A 147 4.90 17.01 6.81
CA GLY A 147 6.32 17.15 6.47
C GLY A 147 6.73 18.56 6.06
N GLU A 148 7.99 18.67 5.67
CA GLU A 148 8.54 19.85 4.99
C GLU A 148 8.37 19.66 3.48
N SER A 149 7.88 20.68 2.79
CA SER A 149 7.68 20.65 1.34
C SER A 149 8.94 20.18 0.60
N ASP A 150 8.74 19.47 -0.51
CA ASP A 150 9.78 18.89 -1.35
C ASP A 150 10.59 17.73 -0.71
N THR A 151 10.33 17.40 0.56
CA THR A 151 10.97 16.27 1.27
C THR A 151 9.96 15.34 1.93
N ASN A 152 8.67 15.56 1.68
CA ASN A 152 7.56 14.91 2.35
C ASN A 152 6.82 13.88 1.51
N GLY A 153 7.48 13.34 0.48
CA GLY A 153 6.97 12.23 -0.30
C GLY A 153 6.69 10.98 0.54
N GLY A 154 5.90 10.09 -0.03
CA GLY A 154 5.62 8.77 0.55
C GLY A 154 6.53 7.71 -0.05
N HIS A 155 6.98 6.77 0.76
CA HIS A 155 7.80 5.64 0.30
C HIS A 155 7.13 4.33 0.69
N ALA A 156 6.48 3.64 -0.24
CA ALA A 156 5.78 2.40 0.06
C ALA A 156 6.59 1.16 -0.31
N ILE A 157 6.59 0.16 0.57
CA ILE A 157 7.09 -1.19 0.33
C ILE A 157 5.92 -2.15 0.52
N LEU A 158 5.34 -2.62 -0.59
CA LEU A 158 4.18 -3.50 -0.60
C LEU A 158 4.58 -4.92 -0.98
N THR A 159 4.32 -5.88 -0.10
CA THR A 159 4.49 -7.31 -0.37
C THR A 159 3.13 -8.01 -0.42
N ALA A 160 2.84 -8.60 -1.57
CA ALA A 160 1.69 -9.48 -1.80
C ALA A 160 2.16 -10.94 -1.82
N ASP A 161 1.60 -11.76 -0.94
CA ASP A 161 1.90 -13.19 -0.81
C ASP A 161 0.60 -13.99 -0.91
N HIS A 162 0.40 -14.74 -1.99
CA HIS A 162 -0.89 -15.36 -2.30
C HIS A 162 -2.04 -14.35 -2.17
N GLN A 163 -1.86 -13.22 -2.85
CA GLN A 163 -2.70 -12.04 -2.73
C GLN A 163 -3.07 -11.50 -4.11
N ALA A 164 -4.37 -11.31 -4.33
CA ALA A 164 -4.90 -10.61 -5.49
C ALA A 164 -5.02 -9.11 -5.16
N LEU A 165 -4.27 -8.28 -5.88
CA LEU A 165 -4.33 -6.82 -5.81
C LEU A 165 -5.13 -6.27 -6.99
N SER A 166 -5.91 -5.22 -6.75
CA SER A 166 -6.66 -4.52 -7.79
C SER A 166 -6.61 -3.02 -7.57
N GLY A 167 -6.33 -2.28 -8.65
CA GLY A 167 -6.27 -0.82 -8.68
C GLY A 167 -4.90 -0.30 -9.11
N ASN A 168 -4.88 0.98 -9.49
CA ASN A 168 -3.68 1.67 -9.96
C ASN A 168 -2.74 2.02 -8.81
N VAL A 169 -1.46 2.16 -9.15
CA VAL A 169 -0.39 2.64 -8.25
C VAL A 169 0.04 4.02 -8.72
N LEU A 170 -0.25 5.03 -7.91
CA LEU A 170 0.07 6.43 -8.17
C LEU A 170 1.29 6.83 -7.35
N VAL A 171 2.27 7.46 -7.99
CA VAL A 171 3.55 7.83 -7.37
C VAL A 171 3.99 9.20 -7.89
N ASP A 172 4.17 10.17 -6.99
CA ASP A 172 4.66 11.50 -7.36
C ASP A 172 6.19 11.61 -7.42
N ALA A 173 6.69 12.79 -7.80
CA ALA A 173 8.11 13.03 -8.05
C ALA A 173 9.03 13.03 -6.82
N SER A 174 8.46 13.02 -5.62
CA SER A 174 9.21 12.92 -4.36
C SER A 174 9.02 11.57 -3.66
N SER A 175 8.30 10.65 -4.31
CA SER A 175 7.76 9.45 -3.70
C SER A 175 8.25 8.20 -4.41
N THR A 176 8.24 7.09 -3.67
CA THR A 176 8.62 5.78 -4.20
C THR A 176 7.56 4.72 -3.93
N ALA A 177 7.51 3.71 -4.80
CA ALA A 177 6.72 2.51 -4.58
C ALA A 177 7.53 1.27 -5.00
N ALA A 178 7.75 0.34 -4.05
CA ALA A 178 8.37 -0.95 -4.28
C ALA A 178 7.35 -2.06 -4.04
N ILE A 179 7.00 -2.81 -5.09
CA ILE A 179 5.95 -3.84 -5.05
C ILE A 179 6.59 -5.21 -5.32
N THR A 180 6.30 -6.17 -4.44
CA THR A 180 6.70 -7.57 -4.61
C THR A 180 5.46 -8.46 -4.69
N LEU A 181 5.33 -9.22 -5.78
CA LEU A 181 4.30 -10.24 -5.97
C LEU A 181 4.96 -11.62 -5.86
N LYS A 182 4.52 -12.42 -4.88
CA LYS A 182 5.00 -13.79 -4.68
C LYS A 182 3.88 -14.78 -4.39
N ASN A 183 4.17 -16.06 -4.58
CA ASN A 183 3.29 -17.20 -4.27
C ASN A 183 1.90 -17.05 -4.89
N GLU A 184 1.80 -17.03 -6.22
CA GLU A 184 0.54 -16.90 -6.97
C GLU A 184 -0.19 -15.57 -6.71
N SER A 185 0.56 -14.50 -6.43
CA SER A 185 -0.04 -13.17 -6.28
C SER A 185 -0.36 -12.55 -7.63
N SER A 186 -1.30 -11.62 -7.65
CA SER A 186 -1.64 -10.88 -8.86
C SER A 186 -1.79 -9.39 -8.62
N LEU A 187 -1.53 -8.60 -9.65
CA LEU A 187 -1.89 -7.18 -9.72
C LEU A 187 -2.72 -6.94 -10.97
N TYR A 188 -3.92 -6.40 -10.79
CA TYR A 188 -4.73 -5.84 -11.87
C TYR A 188 -4.72 -4.31 -11.76
N GLY A 189 -3.94 -3.63 -12.61
CA GLY A 189 -3.78 -2.18 -12.51
C GLY A 189 -2.59 -1.64 -13.33
N ALA A 190 -2.50 -0.32 -13.43
CA ALA A 190 -1.35 0.38 -14.01
C ALA A 190 -0.44 0.95 -12.91
N ILE A 191 0.85 1.13 -13.22
CA ILE A 191 1.85 1.65 -12.28
C ILE A 191 2.46 2.94 -12.84
N ASN A 192 2.40 4.03 -12.06
CA ASN A 192 3.06 5.30 -12.36
C ASN A 192 2.71 5.83 -13.76
N THR A 193 1.43 5.88 -14.10
CA THR A 193 0.96 6.33 -15.42
C THR A 193 1.34 7.77 -15.75
N ALA A 194 1.58 8.60 -14.73
CA ALA A 194 2.03 9.98 -14.88
C ALA A 194 3.52 10.09 -15.22
N HIS A 195 4.29 9.01 -15.08
CA HIS A 195 5.75 8.99 -15.26
C HIS A 195 6.47 10.06 -14.43
N THR A 196 6.01 10.27 -13.20
CA THR A 196 6.55 11.29 -12.30
C THR A 196 7.39 10.71 -11.18
N ALA A 197 7.22 9.43 -10.84
CA ALA A 197 7.86 8.80 -9.68
C ALA A 197 9.36 9.10 -9.53
N GLU A 198 9.82 9.27 -8.29
CA GLU A 198 11.26 9.13 -7.97
C GLU A 198 11.70 7.69 -8.27
N GLU A 199 10.97 6.71 -7.75
CA GLU A 199 11.17 5.29 -8.08
C GLU A 199 9.85 4.52 -8.07
N ALA A 200 9.62 3.74 -9.13
CA ALA A 200 8.57 2.71 -9.14
C ALA A 200 9.20 1.36 -9.49
N SER A 201 9.13 0.39 -8.58
CA SER A 201 9.70 -0.93 -8.76
C SER A 201 8.67 -2.05 -8.60
N LEU A 202 8.78 -3.06 -9.46
CA LEU A 202 7.97 -4.27 -9.44
C LEU A 202 8.86 -5.50 -9.51
N ILE A 203 8.68 -6.42 -8.55
CA ILE A 203 9.31 -7.73 -8.53
C ILE A 203 8.20 -8.77 -8.60
N LEU A 204 8.28 -9.70 -9.54
CA LEU A 204 7.37 -10.83 -9.63
C LEU A 204 8.14 -12.14 -9.58
N ASP A 205 7.62 -13.11 -8.84
CA ASP A 205 8.04 -14.49 -9.03
C ASP A 205 7.34 -15.13 -10.25
N ALA A 206 7.83 -16.30 -10.66
CA ALA A 206 7.33 -17.03 -11.82
C ALA A 206 5.86 -17.46 -11.73
N THR A 207 5.29 -17.48 -10.52
CA THR A 207 3.90 -17.91 -10.27
C THR A 207 2.92 -16.75 -10.22
N SER A 208 3.44 -15.53 -10.05
CA SER A 208 2.65 -14.31 -9.91
C SER A 208 2.35 -13.69 -11.26
N THR A 209 1.34 -12.82 -11.35
CA THR A 209 0.91 -12.22 -12.62
C THR A 209 0.60 -10.74 -12.49
N TRP A 210 1.02 -9.93 -13.47
CA TRP A 210 0.56 -8.55 -13.61
C TRP A 210 -0.31 -8.39 -14.86
N ILE A 211 -1.54 -7.91 -14.64
CA ILE A 211 -2.50 -7.56 -15.68
C ILE A 211 -2.51 -6.04 -15.80
N VAL A 212 -1.91 -5.54 -16.87
CA VAL A 212 -1.72 -4.12 -17.14
C VAL A 212 -3.04 -3.51 -17.64
N THR A 213 -3.41 -2.35 -17.10
CA THR A 213 -4.66 -1.64 -17.45
C THR A 213 -4.43 -0.24 -18.02
N GLY A 214 -3.17 0.13 -18.23
CA GLY A 214 -2.74 1.43 -18.72
C GLY A 214 -1.23 1.45 -18.91
N ASP A 215 -0.75 2.36 -19.76
CA ASP A 215 0.69 2.52 -19.98
C ASP A 215 1.38 2.84 -18.65
N SER A 216 2.45 2.10 -18.36
CA SER A 216 3.07 2.08 -17.02
C SER A 216 4.57 2.34 -17.12
N TYR A 217 5.14 2.95 -16.09
CA TYR A 217 6.54 3.38 -16.08
C TYR A 217 7.25 2.88 -14.82
N LEU A 218 8.21 1.98 -15.01
CA LEU A 218 8.98 1.37 -13.93
C LEU A 218 10.44 1.80 -14.00
N THR A 219 11.00 2.16 -12.86
CA THR A 219 12.45 2.29 -12.70
C THR A 219 13.08 0.90 -12.68
N VAL A 220 12.49 -0.04 -11.94
CA VAL A 220 12.97 -1.43 -11.81
C VAL A 220 11.84 -2.43 -12.06
N LEU A 221 12.09 -3.42 -12.90
CA LEU A 221 11.25 -4.59 -13.14
C LEU A 221 12.13 -5.84 -13.05
N SER A 222 11.97 -6.60 -11.97
CA SER A 222 12.66 -7.88 -11.80
C SER A 222 11.68 -9.03 -12.05
N ASP A 223 11.87 -9.70 -13.18
CA ASP A 223 11.03 -10.81 -13.63
C ASP A 223 11.82 -11.75 -14.56
N SER A 224 13.01 -12.17 -14.12
CA SER A 224 13.90 -13.01 -14.93
C SER A 224 13.26 -14.35 -15.29
N ALA A 225 12.41 -14.89 -14.41
CA ALA A 225 11.66 -16.12 -14.65
C ALA A 225 10.42 -15.93 -15.54
N GLY A 226 10.02 -14.69 -15.84
CA GLY A 226 8.92 -14.37 -16.75
C GLY A 226 9.32 -14.34 -18.23
N ILE A 227 10.61 -14.15 -18.52
CA ILE A 227 11.13 -14.02 -19.88
C ILE A 227 10.99 -15.35 -20.65
N ASP A 228 10.44 -15.26 -21.87
CA ASP A 228 10.32 -16.35 -22.84
C ASP A 228 10.67 -15.87 -24.25
N GLY A 229 11.94 -16.03 -24.61
CA GLY A 229 12.48 -15.48 -25.85
C GLY A 229 12.27 -13.97 -25.92
N SER A 230 11.44 -13.51 -26.85
CA SER A 230 11.07 -12.10 -27.04
C SER A 230 9.69 -11.75 -26.45
N SER A 231 9.24 -12.48 -25.43
CA SER A 231 7.95 -12.28 -24.77
C SER A 231 8.04 -12.40 -23.25
N MET A 232 7.07 -11.84 -22.53
CA MET A 232 6.89 -12.02 -21.07
C MET A 232 5.65 -12.88 -20.80
N ARG A 233 5.80 -13.97 -20.04
CA ARG A 233 4.71 -14.96 -19.81
C ARG A 233 3.66 -14.49 -18.81
N ASN A 234 4.10 -13.83 -17.75
CA ASN A 234 3.36 -13.48 -16.55
C ASN A 234 3.01 -11.97 -16.47
N ILE A 235 3.27 -11.23 -17.54
CA ILE A 235 2.78 -9.87 -17.74
C ILE A 235 1.80 -9.87 -18.91
N ILE A 236 0.54 -9.55 -18.60
CA ILE A 236 -0.58 -9.45 -19.55
C ILE A 236 -0.77 -7.96 -19.87
N GLY A 237 -0.38 -7.55 -21.07
CA GLY A 237 -0.31 -6.13 -21.44
C GLY A 237 -1.65 -5.50 -21.80
N ASN A 238 -2.66 -6.28 -22.21
CA ASN A 238 -3.96 -5.77 -22.67
C ASN A 238 -3.86 -4.64 -23.73
N GLY A 239 -2.82 -4.67 -24.55
CA GLY A 239 -2.57 -3.64 -25.57
C GLY A 239 -1.78 -2.42 -25.08
N HIS A 240 -1.40 -2.35 -23.80
CA HIS A 240 -0.65 -1.25 -23.20
C HIS A 240 0.87 -1.44 -23.29
N THR A 241 1.59 -0.34 -23.13
CA THR A 241 3.05 -0.34 -23.09
C THR A 241 3.56 -0.18 -21.67
N VAL A 242 4.45 -1.08 -21.25
CA VAL A 242 5.23 -0.94 -20.02
C VAL A 242 6.62 -0.43 -20.39
N TYR A 243 6.99 0.71 -19.82
CA TYR A 243 8.30 1.30 -19.97
C TYR A 243 9.18 0.95 -18.78
N TYR A 244 10.46 0.65 -19.06
CA TYR A 244 11.45 0.40 -18.01
C TYR A 244 12.76 1.15 -18.24
N ALA A 245 13.46 1.50 -17.16
CA ALA A 245 14.79 2.13 -17.27
C ALA A 245 15.87 1.09 -17.60
N ALA A 246 16.39 1.07 -18.84
CA ALA A 246 17.31 0.01 -19.29
C ALA A 246 18.55 -0.17 -18.39
N ALA A 247 19.11 0.92 -17.88
CA ALA A 247 20.30 0.89 -17.03
C ALA A 247 20.06 0.19 -15.67
N ALA A 248 18.85 0.30 -15.12
CA ALA A 248 18.47 -0.31 -13.85
C ALA A 248 17.95 -1.75 -14.01
N ASN A 249 17.80 -2.23 -15.25
CA ASN A 249 17.21 -3.53 -15.59
C ASN A 249 18.11 -4.34 -16.53
N PRO A 250 19.31 -4.75 -16.07
CA PRO A 250 20.29 -5.44 -16.92
C PRO A 250 19.76 -6.76 -17.47
N ASP A 251 18.89 -7.46 -16.73
CA ASP A 251 18.28 -8.73 -17.14
C ASP A 251 17.39 -8.58 -18.39
N LEU A 252 16.86 -7.39 -18.63
CA LEU A 252 16.05 -7.09 -19.82
C LEU A 252 16.89 -6.68 -21.03
N ALA A 253 18.21 -6.50 -20.86
CA ALA A 253 19.19 -6.22 -21.92
C ALA A 253 18.84 -5.06 -22.87
N GLY A 254 18.05 -4.08 -22.40
CA GLY A 254 17.56 -2.98 -23.24
C GLY A 254 16.69 -3.42 -24.43
N ALA A 255 16.08 -4.62 -24.37
CA ALA A 255 15.27 -5.18 -25.44
C ALA A 255 13.76 -4.86 -25.29
N THR A 256 13.03 -4.91 -26.40
CA THR A 256 11.57 -4.86 -26.39
C THR A 256 11.01 -6.29 -26.39
N TYR A 257 10.08 -6.56 -25.48
CA TYR A 257 9.37 -7.83 -25.35
C TYR A 257 7.89 -7.64 -25.68
N THR A 258 7.29 -8.65 -26.31
CA THR A 258 5.84 -8.73 -26.49
C THR A 258 5.17 -9.17 -25.20
N LEU A 259 4.00 -8.61 -24.90
CA LEU A 259 3.21 -9.00 -23.74
C LEU A 259 2.04 -9.89 -24.16
N SER A 260 1.70 -10.85 -23.30
CA SER A 260 0.49 -11.64 -23.48
C SER A 260 -0.75 -10.72 -23.46
N GLY A 261 -1.78 -11.03 -24.25
CA GLY A 261 -2.93 -10.13 -24.40
C GLY A 261 -2.66 -8.84 -25.19
N GLY A 262 -1.48 -8.70 -25.81
CA GLY A 262 -1.08 -7.54 -26.62
C GLY A 262 -0.36 -6.46 -25.80
N GLY A 263 0.32 -5.55 -26.50
CA GLY A 263 1.17 -4.54 -25.87
C GLY A 263 2.65 -4.94 -25.84
N THR A 264 3.49 -4.12 -25.20
CA THR A 264 4.94 -4.32 -25.16
C THR A 264 5.56 -3.92 -23.82
N LEU A 265 6.65 -4.59 -23.45
CA LEU A 265 7.60 -4.13 -22.44
C LEU A 265 8.80 -3.57 -23.18
N THR A 266 9.15 -2.30 -22.99
CA THR A 266 10.18 -1.63 -23.78
C THR A 266 10.98 -0.64 -22.96
N PRO A 267 12.26 -0.37 -23.30
CA PRO A 267 13.00 0.71 -22.65
C PRO A 267 12.28 2.05 -22.78
N ALA A 268 12.26 2.82 -21.69
CA ALA A 268 11.98 4.25 -21.75
C ALA A 268 13.06 4.93 -22.61
N LYS A 269 12.66 5.92 -23.41
CA LYS A 269 13.57 6.71 -24.25
C LYS A 269 14.21 7.85 -23.47
#